data_AF-A0A3C2D9D3-F1
#
_entry.id   AF-A0A3C2D9D3-F1
#
_cell.length_a   1.000
_cell.length_b   1.000
_cell.length_c   1.000
_cell.angle_alpha   90.00
_cell.angle_beta   90.00
_cell.angle_gamma   90.00
#
_symmetry.space_group_name_H-M   'P 1'
#
loop_
_entity.id
_entity.type
_entity.pdbx_description
1 polymer ?
#
loop_
_entity_poly.entity_id
_entity_poly.type
_entity_poly.pdbx_seq_one_letter_code
_entity_poly.pdbx_strand_id
1 'polypeptide(L)' 'MTKDPICGMTVDKITALQAERDGKIFYFCSDHCRQKFLSTPAGIMSEGKSGGCCG' A
#
# COMPACT_ATOMS: atom_id res chain seq x y z
N MET A 1 13.48 -6.40 -1.44
CA MET A 1 12.59 -5.94 -0.34
C MET A 1 12.46 -4.42 -0.28
N THR A 2 11.27 -3.94 -0.62
CA THR A 2 10.78 -2.57 -0.39
C THR A 2 9.55 -2.67 0.52
N LYS A 3 9.13 -1.57 1.13
CA LYS A 3 8.02 -1.56 2.09
C LYS A 3 6.80 -0.90 1.48
N ASP A 4 5.66 -1.58 1.54
CA ASP A 4 4.38 -1.05 1.09
C ASP A 4 3.98 0.14 1.99
N PRO A 5 3.73 1.34 1.43
CA PRO A 5 3.43 2.54 2.23
C PRO A 5 1.99 2.57 2.78
N ILE A 6 1.13 1.62 2.41
CA ILE A 6 -0.26 1.53 2.86
C ILE A 6 -0.38 0.65 4.10
N CYS A 7 0.20 -0.54 4.05
CA CYS A 7 0.11 -1.54 5.12
C CYS A 7 1.42 -1.75 5.88
N GLY A 8 2.54 -1.25 5.37
CA GLY A 8 3.86 -1.47 5.97
C GLY A 8 4.40 -2.88 5.74
N MET A 9 3.82 -3.67 4.83
CA MET A 9 4.29 -5.01 4.52
C MET A 9 5.56 -4.97 3.67
N THR A 10 6.51 -5.84 3.96
CA THR A 10 7.72 -6.00 3.13
C THR A 10 7.39 -6.81 1.89
N VAL A 11 7.73 -6.27 0.71
CA VAL A 11 7.43 -6.86 -0.60
C VAL A 11 8.65 -6.83 -1.50
N ASP A 12 8.72 -7.71 -2.48
CA ASP A 12 9.82 -7.71 -3.43
C ASP A 12 9.49 -6.92 -4.69
N LYS A 13 10.34 -5.95 -5.02
CA LYS A 13 10.16 -5.06 -6.19
C LYS A 13 9.98 -5.79 -7.53
N ILE A 14 10.40 -7.07 -7.60
CA ILE A 14 10.32 -7.90 -8.81
C ILE A 14 8.91 -8.48 -8.98
N THR A 15 8.25 -8.83 -7.88
CA THR A 15 6.91 -9.47 -7.87
C THR A 15 5.81 -8.54 -7.39
N ALA A 16 6.17 -7.43 -6.73
CA ALA A 16 5.26 -6.43 -6.20
C ALA A 16 4.62 -5.63 -7.32
N LEU A 17 3.40 -5.15 -7.05
CA LEU A 17 2.71 -4.25 -7.96
C LEU A 17 3.32 -2.87 -7.86
N GLN A 18 3.55 -2.23 -8.99
CA GLN A 18 4.04 -0.86 -9.04
C GLN A 18 2.97 0.09 -9.56
N ALA A 19 2.96 1.33 -9.06
CA ALA A 19 2.19 2.42 -9.63
C ALA A 19 3.01 3.69 -9.68
N GLU A 20 2.83 4.43 -10.77
CA GLU A 20 3.40 5.76 -10.93
C GLU A 20 2.43 6.79 -10.37
N ARG A 21 2.93 7.68 -9.51
CA ARG A 21 2.22 8.86 -9.04
C ARG A 21 3.20 10.00 -8.91
N ASP A 22 2.88 11.14 -9.52
CA ASP A 22 3.71 12.35 -9.41
C ASP A 22 5.15 12.13 -9.92
N GLY A 23 5.30 11.29 -10.96
CA GLY A 23 6.61 10.89 -11.50
C GLY A 23 7.44 9.96 -10.58
N LYS A 24 6.85 9.46 -9.49
CA LYS A 24 7.49 8.51 -8.57
C LYS A 24 6.83 7.15 -8.66
N ILE A 25 7.66 6.11 -8.74
CA ILE A 25 7.19 4.72 -8.72
C ILE A 25 7.12 4.21 -7.27
N PHE A 26 5.94 3.76 -6.87
CA PHE A 26 5.68 3.13 -5.58
C PHE A 26 5.36 1.65 -5.76
N TYR A 27 5.68 0.83 -4.75
CA TYR A 27 5.52 -0.61 -4.78
C TYR A 27 4.52 -1.06 -3.71
N PHE A 28 3.69 -2.04 -4.06
CA PHE A 28 2.56 -2.49 -3.27
C PHE A 28 2.51 -4.01 -3.15
N CYS A 29 2.04 -4.50 -2.00
CA CYS A 29 1.89 -5.94 -1.77
C CYS A 29 0.78 -6.56 -2.61
N SER A 30 -0.29 -5.79 -2.84
CA SER A 30 -1.52 -6.24 -3.48
C SER A 30 -2.22 -5.10 -4.19
N ASP A 31 -3.13 -5.44 -5.11
CA ASP A 31 -3.90 -4.45 -5.87
C ASP A 31 -4.73 -3.55 -4.96
N HIS A 32 -5.24 -4.10 -3.86
CA HIS A 32 -5.99 -3.33 -2.85
C HIS A 32 -5.16 -2.18 -2.25
N CYS A 33 -3.87 -2.42 -1.94
CA CYS A 33 -2.97 -1.35 -1.47
C CYS A 33 -2.71 -0.33 -2.58
N ARG A 34 -2.48 -0.78 -3.81
CA ARG A 34 -2.31 0.12 -4.96
C ARG A 34 -3.53 1.02 -5.17
N GLN A 35 -4.74 0.46 -5.18
CA GLN A 35 -5.98 1.21 -5.33
C GLN A 35 -6.17 2.18 -4.16
N LYS A 36 -5.95 1.72 -2.92
CA LYS A 36 -6.07 2.57 -1.74
C LYS A 36 -5.07 3.71 -1.77
N PHE A 37 -3.86 3.47 -2.26
CA PHE A 37 -2.87 4.50 -2.53
C PHE A 37 -3.44 5.52 -3.52
N LEU A 38 -3.90 5.09 -4.70
CA LEU A 38 -4.46 5.97 -5.74
C LEU A 38 -5.69 6.77 -5.27
N SER A 39 -6.57 6.17 -4.47
CA SER A 39 -7.76 6.82 -3.90
C SER A 39 -7.47 7.71 -2.69
N THR A 40 -6.34 7.52 -2.02
CA THR A 40 -5.92 8.32 -0.86
C THR A 40 -5.09 9.51 -1.32
N PRO A 41 -5.47 10.77 -0.99
CA PRO A 41 -4.62 11.92 -1.24
C PRO A 41 -3.37 11.85 -0.35
N ALA A 42 -2.24 12.28 -0.91
CA ALA A 42 -0.92 12.23 -0.26
C ALA A 42 -0.97 12.99 1.08
N GLY A 43 -1.06 12.27 2.19
CA GLY A 43 -1.18 12.85 3.53
C GLY A 43 -2.01 12.01 4.50
N ILE A 44 -2.83 11.08 3.99
CA ILE A 44 -3.73 10.29 4.84
C ILE A 44 -3.36 8.81 4.77
N MET A 45 -2.18 8.43 5.28
CA MET A 45 -1.87 7.01 5.45
C MET A 45 -2.94 6.41 6.36
N SER A 46 -3.84 5.64 5.74
CA SER A 46 -5.01 5.05 6.38
C SER A 46 -4.54 4.04 7.41
N GLU A 47 -4.33 4.54 8.63
CA GLU A 47 -4.37 3.75 9.84
C GLU A 47 -5.75 3.08 9.88
N GLY A 48 -5.75 1.77 9.64
CA GLY A 48 -6.91 1.05 9.17
C GLY A 48 -7.04 -0.31 9.81
N LYS A 49 -6.89 -0.34 11.13
CA LYS A 49 -7.72 -1.12 12.06
C LYS A 49 -7.72 -2.64 11.81
N SER A 50 -6.95 -3.34 12.64
CA SER A 50 -7.19 -4.73 13.01
C SER A 50 -8.62 -4.86 13.57
N GLY A 51 -9.58 -5.09 12.67
CA GLY A 51 -10.87 -5.66 13.02
C GLY A 51 -10.65 -7.13 13.32
N GLY A 52 -10.33 -7.44 14.58
CA GLY A 52 -10.55 -8.77 15.14
C GLY A 52 -11.94 -8.78 15.77
N CYS A 53 -12.93 -9.26 15.02
CA CYS A 53 -14.22 -9.69 15.55
C CYS A 53 -14.06 -11.06 16.25
N CYS A 54 -14.98 -11.35 17.19
CA CYS A 54 -15.34 -12.65 17.79
C CYS A 54 -14.90 -12.88 19.25
N GLY A 55 -15.89 -13.04 20.14
CA GLY A 55 -15.76 -13.65 21.47
C GLY A 55 -16.62 -13.01 22.54
#